data_AF-A0A9D7UT36-F1
#
_entry.id   AF-A0A9D7UT36-F1
#
_cell.length_a   1.000
_cell.length_b   1.000
_cell.length_c   1.000
_cell.angle_alpha   90.00
_cell.angle_beta   90.00
_cell.angle_gamma   90.00
#
_symmetry.space_group_name_H-M   'P 1'
#
loop_
_entity.id
_entity.type
_entity.pdbx_description
1 polymer ?
#
loop_
_entity_poly.entity_id
_entity_poly.type
_entity_poly.pdbx_seq_one_letter_code
_entity_poly.pdbx_strand_id
1 'polypeptide(L)'
;MDVIIFAREWSQPEANVRISAMSSVEQLLAELDGAREQLLVVIEMLPDEALIQPGAIGDWSIADVLVNLTVWESELVTALMQIEKGKRPTRLLAALAEAEAYNQARYEENQERELDRIFDDLIKVRLELEEWLETLNDRDLTDGQRYKWLNGRPLAHLIRQVTIENERRYLPAITHFAQQWQATQDEMEQGDVIPLATISILNTGE
;
A
#
# COMPACT_ATOMS: atom_id res chain seq x y z
N MET A 1 11.78 -10.74 15.49
CA MET A 1 12.98 -10.10 14.89
C MET A 1 12.52 -8.70 14.55
N ASP A 2 12.92 -7.73 15.38
CA ASP A 2 12.18 -6.48 15.57
C ASP A 2 12.41 -5.48 14.43
N VAL A 3 11.36 -5.22 13.66
CA VAL A 3 11.29 -4.25 12.55
C VAL A 3 11.51 -2.80 13.03
N ILE A 4 11.22 -2.54 14.31
CA ILE A 4 11.29 -1.21 14.94
C ILE A 4 12.72 -0.64 15.02
N ILE A 5 13.76 -1.47 14.92
CA ILE A 5 15.16 -0.99 14.95
C ILE A 5 15.54 -0.28 13.64
N PHE A 6 14.90 -0.61 12.51
CA PHE A 6 15.29 -0.06 11.21
C PHE A 6 14.98 1.44 11.06
N ALA A 7 13.88 1.96 11.61
CA ALA A 7 13.42 3.32 11.31
C ALA A 7 14.20 4.46 12.02
N ARG A 8 15.02 4.17 13.05
CA ARG A 8 15.74 5.20 13.82
C ARG A 8 17.16 5.51 13.33
N GLU A 9 17.71 4.73 12.40
CA GLU A 9 19.11 4.87 11.95
C GLU A 9 19.31 5.80 10.73
N TRP A 10 18.24 6.28 10.09
CA TRP A 10 18.30 6.97 8.79
C TRP A 10 18.46 8.50 8.84
N SER A 11 18.87 9.06 9.99
CA SER A 11 19.17 10.49 10.12
C SER A 11 20.65 10.72 10.44
N GLN A 12 21.54 10.24 9.57
CA GLN A 12 23.00 10.39 9.69
C GLN A 12 23.64 10.67 8.31
N PRO A 13 24.76 11.42 8.26
CA PRO A 13 25.46 11.74 7.00
C PRO A 13 25.94 10.50 6.23
N GLU A 14 26.14 9.37 6.91
CA GLU A 14 26.53 8.10 6.29
C GLU A 14 25.41 7.44 5.46
N ALA A 15 24.14 7.67 5.82
CA ALA A 15 23.00 7.19 5.03
C ALA A 15 22.93 7.94 3.68
N ASN A 16 23.18 9.25 3.66
CA ASN A 16 23.23 10.03 2.41
C ASN A 16 24.37 9.61 1.48
N VAL A 17 25.53 9.19 2.03
CA VAL A 17 26.65 8.67 1.25
C VAL A 17 26.34 7.29 0.68
N ARG A 18 25.67 6.41 1.46
CA ARG A 18 25.21 5.09 0.98
C ARG A 18 24.15 5.20 -0.12
N ILE A 19 23.20 6.13 0.03
CA ILE A 19 22.17 6.39 -1.01
C ILE A 19 22.81 6.87 -2.32
N SER A 20 23.87 7.67 -2.27
CA SER A 20 24.59 8.14 -3.47
C SER A 20 25.44 7.08 -4.17
N ALA A 21 25.68 5.92 -3.54
CA ALA A 21 26.42 4.80 -4.11
C ALA A 21 25.51 3.68 -4.67
N MET A 22 24.22 3.70 -4.32
CA MET A 22 23.22 2.74 -4.82
C MET A 22 22.85 3.05 -6.27
N SER A 23 22.63 1.99 -7.05
CA SER A 23 22.02 2.07 -8.37
C SER A 23 20.60 2.66 -8.30
N SER A 24 20.10 3.13 -9.43
CA SER A 24 18.73 3.65 -9.51
C SER A 24 17.68 2.56 -9.27
N VAL A 25 18.02 1.30 -9.57
CA VAL A 25 17.19 0.12 -9.27
C VAL A 25 17.10 -0.07 -7.76
N GLU A 26 18.23 -0.16 -7.06
CA GLU A 26 18.26 -0.36 -5.60
C GLU A 26 17.54 0.77 -4.85
N GLN A 27 17.67 2.02 -5.32
CA GLN A 27 16.92 3.15 -4.76
C GLN A 27 15.40 2.97 -4.94
N LEU A 28 14.97 2.54 -6.13
CA LEU A 28 13.55 2.33 -6.41
C LEU A 28 12.96 1.17 -5.58
N LEU A 29 13.71 0.08 -5.40
CA LEU A 29 13.32 -1.04 -4.55
C LEU A 29 13.19 -0.60 -3.08
N ALA A 30 14.15 0.16 -2.55
CA ALA A 30 14.05 0.70 -1.20
C ALA A 30 12.86 1.66 -1.01
N GLU A 31 12.50 2.44 -2.04
CA GLU A 31 11.31 3.29 -2.00
C GLU A 31 10.00 2.47 -1.99
N LEU A 32 9.95 1.36 -2.73
CA LEU A 32 8.84 0.42 -2.78
C LEU A 32 8.63 -0.24 -1.41
N ASP A 33 9.71 -0.74 -0.81
CA ASP A 33 9.72 -1.33 0.54
C ASP A 33 9.20 -0.32 1.56
N GLY A 34 9.75 0.89 1.56
CA GLY A 34 9.36 1.92 2.52
C GLY A 34 7.90 2.36 2.36
N ALA A 35 7.34 2.33 1.14
CA ALA A 35 5.92 2.60 0.93
C ALA A 35 5.02 1.48 1.48
N ARG A 36 5.40 0.22 1.23
CA ARG A 36 4.66 -0.95 1.72
C ARG A 36 4.72 -1.07 3.23
N GLU A 37 5.89 -0.87 3.82
CA GLU A 37 6.07 -0.91 5.28
C GLU A 37 5.19 0.14 5.97
N GLN A 38 5.14 1.38 5.46
CA GLN A 38 4.28 2.43 6.00
C GLN A 38 2.80 2.03 5.99
N LEU A 39 2.34 1.36 4.94
CA LEU A 39 0.96 0.87 4.85
C LEU A 39 0.72 -0.25 5.85
N LEU A 40 1.60 -1.27 5.87
CA LEU A 40 1.47 -2.44 6.73
C LEU A 40 1.44 -2.07 8.22
N VAL A 41 2.30 -1.15 8.64
CA VAL A 41 2.36 -0.67 10.04
C VAL A 41 1.02 -0.09 10.51
N VAL A 42 0.29 0.63 9.64
CA VAL A 42 -0.99 1.23 10.03
C VAL A 42 -2.09 0.16 10.10
N ILE A 43 -2.11 -0.78 9.16
CA ILE A 43 -3.20 -1.77 9.05
C ILE A 43 -3.00 -2.98 9.98
N GLU A 44 -1.77 -3.29 10.40
CA GLU A 44 -1.48 -4.39 11.35
C GLU A 44 -2.18 -4.21 12.71
N MET A 45 -2.48 -2.95 13.06
CA MET A 45 -3.17 -2.61 14.32
C MET A 45 -4.70 -2.78 14.24
N LEU A 46 -5.24 -3.11 13.06
CA LEU A 46 -6.68 -3.18 12.83
C LEU A 46 -7.18 -4.62 12.81
N PRO A 47 -8.32 -4.92 13.45
CA PRO A 47 -8.97 -6.22 13.31
C PRO A 47 -9.62 -6.35 11.91
N ASP A 48 -9.90 -7.58 11.50
CA ASP A 48 -10.48 -7.89 10.19
C ASP A 48 -11.77 -7.11 9.92
N GLU A 49 -12.64 -6.94 10.92
CA GLU A 49 -13.90 -6.20 10.78
C GLU A 49 -13.67 -4.73 10.41
N ALA A 50 -12.58 -4.12 10.89
CA ALA A 50 -12.20 -2.76 10.53
C ALA A 50 -11.65 -2.68 9.10
N LEU A 51 -10.89 -3.71 8.67
CA LEU A 51 -10.30 -3.77 7.33
C LEU A 51 -11.37 -3.90 6.24
N ILE A 52 -12.46 -4.61 6.52
CA ILE A 52 -13.57 -4.83 5.59
C ILE A 52 -14.71 -3.81 5.75
N GLN A 53 -14.62 -2.87 6.69
CA GLN A 53 -15.69 -1.90 6.92
C GLN A 53 -15.88 -1.00 5.68
N PRO A 54 -17.09 -0.98 5.08
CA PRO A 54 -17.39 -0.04 3.99
C PRO A 54 -17.26 1.41 4.45
N GLY A 55 -16.76 2.26 3.56
CA GLY A 55 -16.64 3.69 3.80
C GLY A 55 -15.49 4.10 4.74
N ALA A 56 -14.52 3.22 4.98
CA ALA A 56 -13.28 3.57 5.67
C ALA A 56 -12.50 4.65 4.90
N ILE A 57 -12.52 4.58 3.57
CA ILE A 57 -11.81 5.47 2.64
C ILE A 57 -12.78 5.94 1.56
N GLY A 58 -13.52 7.01 1.85
CA GLY A 58 -14.60 7.46 0.95
C GLY A 58 -15.73 6.44 0.95
N ASP A 59 -15.97 5.78 -0.19
CA ASP A 59 -16.93 4.67 -0.29
C ASP A 59 -16.26 3.29 -0.10
N TRP A 60 -14.93 3.22 -0.10
CA TRP A 60 -14.17 1.98 -0.09
C TRP A 60 -13.83 1.52 1.33
N SER A 61 -13.71 0.20 1.53
CA SER A 61 -13.01 -0.37 2.69
C SER A 61 -11.50 -0.31 2.50
N ILE A 62 -10.73 -0.63 3.55
CA ILE A 62 -9.27 -0.78 3.42
C ILE A 62 -8.95 -2.00 2.54
N ALA A 63 -9.70 -3.09 2.67
CA ALA A 63 -9.56 -4.28 1.82
C ALA A 63 -9.71 -3.94 0.32
N ASP A 64 -10.66 -3.08 -0.03
CA ASP A 64 -10.84 -2.61 -1.42
C ASP A 64 -9.62 -1.81 -1.91
N VAL A 65 -9.03 -0.98 -1.04
CA VAL A 65 -7.78 -0.27 -1.36
C VAL A 65 -6.65 -1.26 -1.62
N LEU A 66 -6.47 -2.30 -0.79
CA LEU A 66 -5.42 -3.31 -0.97
C LEU A 66 -5.58 -4.08 -2.28
N VAL A 67 -6.82 -4.43 -2.63
CA VAL A 67 -7.15 -5.01 -3.94
C VAL A 67 -6.75 -4.07 -5.06
N ASN A 68 -7.12 -2.79 -4.97
CA ASN A 68 -6.80 -1.82 -6.01
C ASN A 68 -5.29 -1.66 -6.20
N LEU A 69 -4.51 -1.58 -5.11
CA LEU A 69 -3.04 -1.55 -5.17
C LEU A 69 -2.48 -2.80 -5.87
N THR A 70 -2.98 -3.97 -5.49
CA THR A 70 -2.58 -5.26 -6.09
C THR A 70 -2.86 -5.29 -7.61
N VAL A 71 -4.01 -4.77 -8.04
CA VAL A 71 -4.39 -4.73 -9.46
C VAL A 71 -3.46 -3.81 -10.25
N TRP A 72 -3.11 -2.64 -9.71
CA TRP A 72 -2.18 -1.71 -10.36
C TRP A 72 -0.77 -2.30 -10.47
N GLU A 73 -0.28 -2.98 -9.44
CA GLU A 73 1.02 -3.66 -9.47
C GLU A 73 1.03 -4.82 -10.48
N SER A 74 -0.04 -5.61 -10.57
CA SER A 74 -0.17 -6.69 -11.56
C SER A 74 -0.20 -6.15 -13.00
N GLU A 75 -0.88 -5.01 -13.22
CA GLU A 75 -0.88 -4.33 -14.52
C GLU A 75 0.52 -3.79 -14.85
N LEU A 76 1.28 -3.33 -13.85
CA LEU A 76 2.67 -2.90 -14.04
C LEU A 76 3.59 -4.07 -14.38
N VAL A 77 3.47 -5.21 -13.71
CA VAL A 77 4.21 -6.45 -14.07
C VAL A 77 3.94 -6.80 -15.53
N THR A 78 2.67 -6.82 -15.93
CA THR A 78 2.28 -7.07 -17.33
C THR A 78 2.88 -6.04 -18.29
N ALA A 79 2.98 -4.78 -17.89
CA ALA A 79 3.63 -3.73 -18.66
C ALA A 79 5.15 -3.93 -18.79
N LEU A 80 5.84 -4.31 -17.73
CA LEU A 80 7.29 -4.59 -17.74
C LEU A 80 7.62 -5.76 -18.69
N MET A 81 6.82 -6.84 -18.66
CA MET A 81 6.92 -7.94 -19.62
C MET A 81 6.77 -7.49 -21.09
N GLN A 82 5.93 -6.49 -21.35
CA GLN A 82 5.74 -5.93 -22.68
C GLN A 82 6.93 -5.06 -23.08
N ILE A 83 7.41 -4.21 -22.16
CA ILE A 83 8.55 -3.33 -22.36
C ILE A 83 9.82 -4.12 -22.67
N GLU A 84 10.08 -5.20 -21.93
CA GLU A 84 11.21 -6.11 -22.17
C GLU A 84 11.19 -6.66 -23.61
N LYS A 85 9.99 -6.97 -24.13
CA LYS A 85 9.77 -7.42 -25.51
C LYS A 85 9.79 -6.28 -26.55
N GLY A 86 10.18 -5.07 -26.15
CA GLY A 86 10.20 -3.88 -27.00
C GLY A 86 8.81 -3.36 -27.37
N LYS A 87 7.76 -3.78 -26.66
CA LYS A 87 6.38 -3.36 -26.91
C LYS A 87 5.99 -2.20 -26.00
N ARG A 88 5.11 -1.35 -26.52
CA ARG A 88 4.50 -0.26 -25.74
C ARG A 88 3.40 -0.85 -24.83
N PRO A 89 3.36 -0.52 -23.53
CA PRO A 89 2.36 -1.02 -22.60
C PRO A 89 1.02 -0.30 -22.76
N THR A 90 0.28 -0.57 -23.84
CA THR A 90 -0.93 0.19 -24.20
C THR A 90 -2.04 0.06 -23.17
N ARG A 91 -2.20 -1.10 -22.53
CA ARG A 91 -3.22 -1.35 -21.52
C ARG A 91 -2.98 -0.52 -20.24
N LEU A 92 -1.78 -0.58 -19.67
CA LEU A 92 -1.41 0.26 -18.52
C LEU A 92 -1.57 1.75 -18.83
N LEU A 93 -1.12 2.20 -20.00
CA LEU A 93 -1.25 3.62 -20.38
C LEU A 93 -2.70 4.06 -20.55
N ALA A 94 -3.58 3.18 -21.05
CA ALA A 94 -5.01 3.45 -21.13
C ALA A 94 -5.65 3.47 -19.74
N ALA A 95 -5.30 2.52 -18.88
CA ALA A 95 -5.75 2.49 -17.49
C ALA A 95 -5.37 3.78 -16.75
N LEU A 96 -4.13 4.26 -16.91
CA LEU A 96 -3.69 5.52 -16.28
C LEU A 96 -4.43 6.76 -16.82
N ALA A 97 -4.78 6.77 -18.10
CA ALA A 97 -5.54 7.87 -18.69
C ALA A 97 -6.98 7.95 -18.14
N GLU A 98 -7.57 6.78 -17.84
CA GLU A 98 -8.95 6.62 -17.36
C GLU A 98 -8.96 5.96 -15.98
N ALA A 99 -8.10 6.44 -15.07
CA ALA A 99 -7.81 5.76 -13.80
C ALA A 99 -9.06 5.54 -12.94
N GLU A 100 -9.99 6.48 -12.92
CA GLU A 100 -11.22 6.37 -12.15
C GLU A 100 -12.14 5.26 -12.69
N ALA A 101 -12.36 5.24 -14.00
CA ALA A 101 -13.17 4.20 -14.65
C ALA A 101 -12.51 2.82 -14.51
N TYR A 102 -11.17 2.76 -14.59
CA TYR A 102 -10.43 1.53 -14.35
C TYR A 102 -10.61 1.05 -12.92
N ASN A 103 -10.41 1.92 -11.92
CA ASN A 103 -10.57 1.60 -10.50
C ASN A 103 -12.00 1.09 -10.21
N GLN A 104 -13.03 1.76 -10.74
CA GLN A 104 -14.42 1.37 -10.56
C GLN A 104 -14.70 -0.03 -11.11
N ALA A 105 -14.26 -0.32 -12.35
CA ALA A 105 -14.43 -1.64 -12.94
C ALA A 105 -13.73 -2.73 -12.12
N ARG A 106 -12.54 -2.43 -11.58
CA ARG A 106 -11.78 -3.37 -10.75
C ARG A 106 -12.40 -3.59 -9.38
N TYR A 107 -12.93 -2.54 -8.78
CA TYR A 107 -13.72 -2.62 -7.55
C TYR A 107 -14.92 -3.55 -7.73
N GLU A 108 -15.67 -3.41 -8.83
CA GLU A 108 -16.82 -4.28 -9.14
C GLU A 108 -16.42 -5.75 -9.38
N GLU A 109 -15.33 -5.99 -10.09
CA GLU A 109 -14.81 -7.35 -10.36
C GLU A 109 -14.31 -8.09 -9.11
N ASN A 110 -13.93 -7.35 -8.05
CA ASN A 110 -13.28 -7.90 -6.87
C ASN A 110 -14.15 -7.80 -5.60
N GLN A 111 -15.45 -7.61 -5.75
CA GLN A 111 -16.38 -7.70 -4.62
C GLN A 111 -16.30 -9.08 -3.94
N GLU A 112 -16.55 -9.12 -2.63
CA GLU A 112 -16.65 -10.37 -1.84
C GLU A 112 -15.35 -11.20 -1.76
N ARG A 113 -14.19 -10.61 -2.03
CA ARG A 113 -12.91 -11.31 -1.89
C ARG A 113 -12.56 -11.55 -0.41
N GLU A 114 -12.08 -12.76 -0.13
CA GLU A 114 -11.60 -13.15 1.20
C GLU A 114 -10.33 -12.37 1.57
N LEU A 115 -10.28 -11.83 2.78
CA LEU A 115 -9.20 -10.97 3.25
C LEU A 115 -7.83 -11.67 3.20
N ASP A 116 -7.76 -12.95 3.60
CA ASP A 116 -6.54 -13.77 3.48
C ASP A 116 -6.01 -13.80 2.05
N ARG A 117 -6.89 -13.95 1.05
CA ARG A 117 -6.50 -13.95 -0.37
C ARG A 117 -6.03 -12.59 -0.84
N ILE A 118 -6.58 -11.50 -0.28
CA ILE A 118 -6.17 -10.14 -0.62
C ILE A 118 -4.73 -9.91 -0.14
N PHE A 119 -4.40 -10.28 1.10
CA PHE A 119 -3.04 -10.17 1.63
C PHE A 119 -2.05 -11.06 0.88
N ASP A 120 -2.43 -12.30 0.60
CA ASP A 120 -1.64 -13.23 -0.19
C ASP A 120 -1.23 -12.65 -1.54
N ASP A 121 -2.20 -12.06 -2.26
CA ASP A 121 -1.94 -11.47 -3.57
C ASP A 121 -1.13 -10.17 -3.47
N LEU A 122 -1.39 -9.35 -2.46
CA LEU A 122 -0.63 -8.11 -2.19
C LEU A 122 0.87 -8.39 -2.00
N ILE A 123 1.21 -9.48 -1.33
CA ILE A 123 2.60 -9.93 -1.13
C ILE A 123 3.16 -10.50 -2.45
N LYS A 124 2.45 -11.46 -3.05
CA LYS A 124 2.93 -12.16 -4.26
C LYS A 124 3.19 -11.20 -5.42
N VAL A 125 2.29 -10.25 -5.67
CA VAL A 125 2.42 -9.31 -6.78
C VAL A 125 3.61 -8.36 -6.58
N ARG A 126 3.90 -7.97 -5.33
CA ARG A 126 5.02 -7.09 -5.03
C ARG A 126 6.35 -7.82 -5.23
N LEU A 127 6.45 -9.07 -4.78
CA LEU A 127 7.62 -9.91 -5.04
C LEU A 127 7.86 -10.08 -6.54
N GLU A 128 6.81 -10.40 -7.31
CA GLU A 128 6.94 -10.52 -8.77
C GLU A 128 7.36 -9.20 -9.43
N LEU A 129 6.82 -8.07 -8.97
CA LEU A 129 7.23 -6.75 -9.45
C LEU A 129 8.70 -6.46 -9.17
N GLU A 130 9.18 -6.74 -7.96
CA GLU A 130 10.58 -6.52 -7.57
C GLU A 130 11.53 -7.40 -8.40
N GLU A 131 11.20 -8.67 -8.61
CA GLU A 131 11.96 -9.58 -9.49
C GLU A 131 12.08 -8.99 -10.91
N TRP A 132 11.01 -8.41 -11.46
CA TRP A 132 11.08 -7.73 -12.76
C TRP A 132 11.97 -6.49 -12.74
N LEU A 133 11.89 -5.68 -11.68
CA LEU A 133 12.67 -4.45 -11.56
C LEU A 133 14.17 -4.72 -11.43
N GLU A 134 14.56 -5.81 -10.77
CA GLU A 134 15.95 -6.27 -10.66
C GLU A 134 16.59 -6.62 -12.02
N THR A 135 15.78 -6.93 -13.04
CA THR A 135 16.30 -7.17 -14.40
C THR A 135 16.64 -5.90 -15.16
N LEU A 136 16.16 -4.73 -14.71
CA LEU A 136 16.41 -3.46 -15.34
C LEU A 136 17.80 -2.92 -14.98
N ASN A 137 18.35 -2.07 -15.83
CA ASN A 137 19.53 -1.27 -15.49
C ASN A 137 19.14 0.20 -15.30
N ASP A 138 20.08 0.98 -14.74
CA ASP A 138 19.89 2.40 -14.48
C ASP A 138 19.45 3.20 -15.71
N ARG A 139 19.95 2.86 -16.89
CA ARG A 139 19.56 3.54 -18.12
C ARG A 139 18.11 3.23 -18.50
N ASP A 140 17.66 1.98 -18.36
CA ASP A 140 16.26 1.64 -18.62
C ASP A 140 15.31 2.41 -17.70
N LEU A 141 15.72 2.67 -16.46
CA LEU A 141 14.92 3.41 -15.49
C LEU A 141 14.96 4.93 -15.68
N THR A 142 16.14 5.51 -15.90
CA THR A 142 16.37 6.96 -15.74
C THR A 142 16.51 7.74 -17.05
N ASP A 143 16.79 7.07 -18.18
CA ASP A 143 16.92 7.75 -19.47
C ASP A 143 15.54 8.07 -20.04
N GLY A 144 15.12 9.33 -19.93
CA GLY A 144 13.85 9.81 -20.47
C GLY A 144 13.70 9.69 -21.99
N GLN A 145 14.78 9.40 -22.73
CA GLN A 145 14.77 9.15 -24.17
C GLN A 145 14.73 7.65 -24.50
N ARG A 146 14.87 6.77 -23.51
CA ARG A 146 14.85 5.31 -23.71
C ARG A 146 13.56 4.83 -24.34
N TYR A 147 12.43 5.33 -23.84
CA TYR A 147 11.10 4.97 -24.30
C TYR A 147 10.37 6.20 -24.85
N LYS A 148 10.34 6.35 -26.17
CA LYS A 148 9.76 7.53 -26.85
C LYS A 148 8.32 7.84 -26.43
N TRP A 149 7.53 6.82 -26.09
CA TRP A 149 6.13 6.96 -25.69
C TRP A 149 5.94 7.55 -24.27
N LEU A 150 7.01 7.72 -23.48
CA LEU A 150 6.98 8.45 -22.21
C LEU A 150 7.15 9.96 -22.37
N ASN A 151 7.36 10.46 -23.61
CA ASN A 151 7.50 11.88 -23.93
C ASN A 151 8.59 12.59 -23.11
N GLY A 152 9.78 11.98 -23.02
CA GLY A 152 10.93 12.55 -22.29
C GLY A 152 10.94 12.24 -20.79
N ARG A 153 9.90 11.58 -20.25
CA ARG A 153 9.86 11.15 -18.85
C ARG A 153 10.56 9.79 -18.67
N PRO A 154 11.31 9.59 -17.57
CA PRO A 154 11.95 8.30 -17.27
C PRO A 154 10.91 7.23 -16.91
N LEU A 155 11.23 5.96 -17.16
CA LEU A 155 10.37 4.83 -16.77
C LEU A 155 10.17 4.79 -15.25
N ALA A 156 11.20 5.15 -14.49
CA ALA A 156 11.13 5.19 -13.03
C ALA A 156 10.07 6.16 -12.49
N HIS A 157 9.68 7.19 -13.26
CA HIS A 157 8.58 8.08 -12.87
C HIS A 157 7.22 7.39 -13.05
N LEU A 158 7.02 6.64 -14.14
CA LEU A 158 5.81 5.84 -14.34
C LEU A 158 5.66 4.77 -13.25
N ILE A 159 6.75 4.07 -12.91
CA ILE A 159 6.74 3.04 -11.87
C ILE A 159 6.33 3.66 -10.53
N ARG A 160 6.97 4.77 -10.12
CA ARG A 160 6.60 5.48 -8.87
C ARG A 160 5.15 5.92 -8.85
N GLN A 161 4.62 6.43 -9.96
CA GLN A 161 3.23 6.84 -10.08
C GLN A 161 2.26 5.67 -9.82
N VAL A 162 2.53 4.50 -10.41
CA VAL A 162 1.64 3.33 -10.32
C VAL A 162 1.73 2.63 -8.95
N THR A 163 2.87 2.74 -8.29
CA THR A 163 3.19 2.00 -7.05
C THR A 163 3.23 2.94 -5.84
N ILE A 164 4.39 3.56 -5.58
CA ILE A 164 4.72 4.33 -4.39
C ILE A 164 3.76 5.51 -4.17
N GLU A 165 3.54 6.32 -5.20
CA GLU A 165 2.65 7.48 -5.10
C GLU A 165 1.19 7.03 -4.93
N ASN A 166 0.80 5.96 -5.63
CA ASN A 166 -0.54 5.39 -5.53
C ASN A 166 -0.83 4.82 -4.14
N GLU A 167 0.12 4.10 -3.55
CA GLU A 167 0.04 3.55 -2.20
C GLU A 167 0.04 4.66 -1.13
N ARG A 168 1.00 5.58 -1.21
CA ARG A 168 1.13 6.68 -0.24
C ARG A 168 -0.06 7.62 -0.22
N ARG A 169 -0.80 7.77 -1.32
CA ARG A 169 -1.98 8.65 -1.37
C ARG A 169 -3.06 8.23 -0.37
N TYR A 170 -3.13 6.95 -0.03
CA TYR A 170 -4.15 6.40 0.87
C TYR A 170 -3.74 6.45 2.34
N LEU A 171 -2.44 6.55 2.64
CA LEU A 171 -1.93 6.52 4.01
C LEU A 171 -2.61 7.52 4.96
N PRO A 172 -2.83 8.81 4.59
CA PRO A 172 -3.48 9.75 5.51
C PRO A 172 -4.91 9.31 5.88
N ALA A 173 -5.67 8.80 4.93
CA ALA A 173 -7.06 8.37 5.16
C ALA A 173 -7.11 7.07 5.98
N ILE A 174 -6.25 6.10 5.68
CA ILE A 174 -6.14 4.84 6.44
C ILE A 174 -5.70 5.13 7.89
N THR A 175 -4.70 6.01 8.07
CA THR A 175 -4.22 6.43 9.39
C THR A 175 -5.33 7.09 10.20
N HIS A 176 -6.09 8.00 9.57
CA HIS A 176 -7.20 8.68 10.23
C HIS A 176 -8.29 7.69 10.65
N PHE A 177 -8.69 6.78 9.74
CA PHE A 177 -9.66 5.73 10.05
C PHE A 177 -9.19 4.85 11.22
N ALA A 178 -7.93 4.43 11.21
CA ALA A 178 -7.39 3.58 12.27
C ALA A 178 -7.45 4.26 13.66
N GLN A 179 -7.10 5.55 13.71
CA GLN A 179 -7.20 6.35 14.94
C GLN A 179 -8.64 6.48 15.43
N GLN A 180 -9.60 6.70 14.53
CA GLN A 180 -11.02 6.78 14.87
C GLN A 180 -11.57 5.45 15.38
N TRP A 181 -11.19 4.35 14.73
CA TRP A 181 -11.58 3.01 15.15
C TRP A 181 -11.10 2.73 16.57
N GLN A 182 -9.82 2.98 16.86
CA GLN A 182 -9.24 2.77 18.19
C GLN A 182 -9.93 3.63 19.26
N ALA A 183 -10.15 4.92 18.99
CA ALA A 183 -10.86 5.82 19.91
C ALA A 183 -12.28 5.32 20.23
N THR A 184 -12.99 4.77 19.24
CA THR A 184 -14.33 4.22 19.42
C THR A 184 -14.31 2.99 20.35
N GLN A 185 -13.31 2.11 20.20
CA GLN A 185 -13.15 0.95 21.08
C GLN A 185 -12.84 1.38 22.52
N ASP A 186 -11.92 2.34 22.69
CA ASP A 186 -11.55 2.85 24.02
C ASP A 186 -12.75 3.46 24.76
N GLU A 187 -13.64 4.18 24.06
CA GLU A 187 -14.87 4.73 24.62
C GLU A 187 -15.87 3.64 25.03
N MET A 188 -16.02 2.58 24.21
CA MET A 188 -16.89 1.44 24.53
C MET A 188 -16.38 0.67 25.76
N GLU A 189 -15.07 0.41 25.83
CA GLU A 189 -14.45 -0.26 26.98
C GLU A 189 -14.61 0.54 28.28
N GLN A 190 -14.46 1.87 28.23
CA GLN A 190 -14.64 2.74 29.39
C GLN A 190 -16.12 2.87 29.81
N GLY A 191 -17.05 2.83 28.85
CA GLY A 191 -18.48 2.89 29.09
C GLY A 191 -19.08 1.62 29.72
N ASP A 192 -18.48 0.45 29.44
CA ASP A 192 -18.91 -0.85 29.97
C ASP A 192 -18.34 -1.17 31.37
N VAL A 193 -17.45 -0.33 31.93
CA VAL A 193 -17.01 -0.46 33.32
C VAL A 193 -18.14 -0.03 34.26
N ILE A 194 -19.01 -0.95 34.65
CA ILE A 194 -19.90 -0.73 35.80
C ILE A 194 -19.00 -0.49 37.03
N PRO A 195 -19.06 0.68 37.69
CA PRO A 195 -18.28 0.92 38.90
C PRO A 195 -18.62 -0.16 39.94
N LEU A 196 -17.61 -0.79 40.54
CA LEU A 196 -17.80 -1.76 41.64
C LEU A 196 -18.64 -1.20 42.81
N ALA A 197 -18.77 0.14 42.90
CA ALA A 197 -19.63 0.83 43.84
C ALA A 197 -21.15 0.71 43.54
N THR A 198 -21.55 0.25 42.35
CA THR A 198 -22.95 0.10 41.93
C THR A 198 -23.51 -1.31 42.22
N ILE A 199 -22.66 -2.27 42.60
CA ILE A 199 -23.12 -3.56 43.14
C ILE A 199 -23.58 -3.31 44.58
N SER A 200 -24.79 -2.75 44.73
CA SER A 200 -25.53 -2.87 45.99
C SER A 200 -25.85 -4.34 46.16
N ILE A 201 -25.01 -5.03 46.94
CA ILE A 201 -25.28 -6.36 47.47
C ILE A 201 -26.58 -6.21 48.27
N LEU A 202 -27.70 -6.60 47.67
CA LEU A 202 -28.96 -6.80 48.38
C LEU A 202 -28.75 -7.96 49.34
N ASN A 203 -28.23 -7.65 50.53
CA ASN A 203 -28.29 -8.56 51.66
C ASN A 203 -29.68 -8.40 52.27
N THR A 204 -30.64 -9.13 51.72
CA THR A 204 -31.97 -9.34 52.29
C THR A 204 -31.94 -10.51 53.27
N GLY A 205 -32.50 -10.32 54.47
CA GLY A 205 -32.83 -11.35 55.46
C GLY A 205 -32.01 -11.20 56.74
N GLU A 206 -32.57 -10.54 57.76
CA GLU A 206 -33.36 -11.11 58.89
C GLU A 206 -32.49 -11.69 60.01
#